data_AF-A0A821BRI7-F1
#
_entry.id   AF-A0A821BRI7-F1
#
_cell.length_a   1.000
_cell.length_b   1.000
_cell.length_c   1.000
_cell.angle_alpha   90.00
_cell.angle_beta   90.00
_cell.angle_gamma   90.00
#
_symmetry.space_group_name_H-M   'P 1'
#
loop_
_entity.id
_entity.type
_entity.pdbx_description
1 polymer ?
#
loop_
_entity_poly.entity_id
_entity_poly.type
_entity_poly.pdbx_seq_one_letter_code
_entity_poly.pdbx_strand_id
1 'polypeptide(L)'
;MNIAFSYASKIFAPMFNCFIFHDGDLIPENDYNIYECDQHGPRHLAPAVNELRYSLRQVGYGVNRPPNNVGRYKMIRYEKQIPSFNRFKTLSKWLRYSSDGIRQLSTLDYSIMSIETRSLFTHILVNFTRLATKTIDHFLEDLPKVK
;
A
#
# COMPACT_ATOMS: atom_id res chain seq x y z
N MET A 1 -0.36 -4.95 0.30
CA MET A 1 0.31 -3.85 1.04
C MET A 1 1.04 -4.34 2.28
N ASN A 2 0.36 -4.89 3.30
CA ASN A 2 1.00 -5.32 4.56
C ASN A 2 2.20 -6.26 4.40
N ILE A 3 2.11 -7.26 3.52
CA ILE A 3 3.21 -8.20 3.26
C ILE A 3 4.43 -7.48 2.67
N ALA A 4 4.22 -6.61 1.68
CA ALA A 4 5.30 -5.84 1.08
C ALA A 4 5.96 -4.88 2.11
N PHE A 5 5.16 -4.22 2.95
CA PHE A 5 5.66 -3.43 4.07
C PHE A 5 6.51 -4.26 5.04
N SER A 6 6.02 -5.44 5.45
CA SER A 6 6.73 -6.34 6.37
C SER A 6 8.03 -6.86 5.75
N TYR A 7 7.99 -7.30 4.49
CA TYR A 7 9.16 -7.75 3.75
C TYR A 7 10.21 -6.64 3.63
N ALA A 8 9.80 -5.46 3.14
CA ALA A 8 10.71 -4.33 2.96
C ALA A 8 11.31 -3.86 4.28
N SER A 9 10.52 -3.82 5.36
CA SER A 9 10.99 -3.48 6.70
C SER A 9 11.98 -4.50 7.26
N LYS A 10 11.87 -5.79 6.91
CA LYS A 10 12.80 -6.82 7.41
C LYS A 10 14.11 -6.85 6.62
N ILE A 11 14.03 -6.69 5.30
CA ILE A 11 15.21 -6.82 4.41
C ILE A 11 16.02 -5.54 4.30
N PHE A 12 15.33 -4.39 4.21
CA PHE A 12 15.99 -3.13 3.95
C PHE A 12 16.05 -2.22 5.17
N ALA A 13 15.67 -2.69 6.37
CA ALA A 13 15.95 -1.91 7.58
C ALA A 13 17.46 -1.87 7.84
N PRO A 14 18.03 -0.71 8.23
CA PRO A 14 17.36 0.56 8.57
C PRO A 14 17.21 1.55 7.40
N MET A 15 17.51 1.15 6.16
CA MET A 15 17.55 2.04 4.99
C MET A 15 16.19 2.65 4.63
N PHE A 16 15.08 1.93 4.88
CA PHE A 16 13.75 2.47 4.66
C PHE A 16 13.11 2.95 5.97
N ASN A 17 12.92 4.26 6.05
CA ASN A 17 12.21 4.96 7.14
C ASN A 17 10.86 5.55 6.69
N CYS A 18 10.52 5.42 5.40
CA CYS A 18 9.31 5.94 4.80
C CYS A 18 8.69 4.91 3.84
N PHE A 19 7.36 4.80 3.85
CA PHE A 19 6.62 3.88 2.99
C PHE A 19 5.51 4.62 2.26
N ILE A 20 5.56 4.60 0.93
CA ILE A 20 4.53 5.18 0.07
C ILE A 20 3.65 4.07 -0.49
N PHE A 21 2.35 4.13 -0.17
CA PHE A 21 1.34 3.23 -0.74
C PHE A 21 0.66 3.93 -1.91
N HIS A 22 0.80 3.36 -3.09
CA HIS A 22 0.41 4.00 -4.33
C HIS A 22 -0.32 3.02 -5.24
N ASP A 23 -1.47 3.44 -5.75
CA ASP A 23 -2.23 2.64 -6.72
C ASP A 23 -1.52 2.69 -8.08
N GLY A 24 -1.40 1.55 -8.76
CA GLY A 24 -0.68 1.46 -10.04
C GLY A 24 -1.38 2.15 -11.22
N ASP A 25 -2.64 2.56 -11.03
CA ASP A 25 -3.46 3.26 -12.01
C ASP A 25 -3.54 4.77 -11.77
N LEU A 26 -2.89 5.30 -10.74
CA LEU A 26 -2.79 6.73 -10.49
C LEU A 26 -1.45 7.26 -11.03
N ILE A 27 -1.43 8.43 -11.64
CA ILE A 27 -0.21 9.10 -12.10
C ILE A 27 -0.24 10.55 -11.60
N PRO A 28 0.79 11.04 -10.89
CA PRO A 28 0.85 12.44 -10.48
C PRO A 28 0.95 13.33 -11.72
N GLU A 29 0.15 14.40 -11.75
CA GLU A 29 0.17 15.37 -12.87
C GLU A 29 1.22 16.47 -12.66
N ASN A 30 1.88 16.49 -11.50
CA ASN A 30 2.81 17.53 -11.09
C ASN A 30 3.98 16.92 -10.28
N ASP A 31 5.21 17.19 -10.71
CA ASP A 31 6.45 16.69 -10.12
C ASP A 31 6.84 17.38 -8.81
N TYR A 32 6.23 18.53 -8.49
CA TYR A 32 6.34 19.15 -7.15
C TYR A 32 5.60 18.37 -6.06
N ASN A 33 4.79 17.36 -6.41
CA ASN A 33 4.23 16.46 -5.41
C ASN A 33 5.27 15.41 -4.98
N ILE A 34 6.18 15.81 -4.09
CA ILE A 34 7.29 14.96 -3.65
C ILE A 34 6.78 13.70 -2.93
N TYR A 35 7.29 12.54 -3.34
CA TYR A 35 6.96 11.21 -2.79
C TYR A 35 7.77 10.93 -1.53
N GLU A 36 7.42 11.63 -0.46
CA GLU A 36 8.07 11.52 0.84
C GLU A 36 7.03 11.45 1.96
N CYS A 37 7.46 10.96 3.10
CA CYS A 37 6.67 10.97 4.31
C CYS A 37 6.71 12.36 4.94
N ASP A 38 5.63 12.73 5.61
CA ASP A 38 5.54 14.00 6.33
C ASP A 38 5.89 13.77 7.81
N GLN A 39 6.71 14.66 8.37
CA GLN A 39 7.18 14.57 9.75
C GLN A 39 6.07 14.77 10.80
N HIS A 40 4.96 15.41 10.43
CA HIS A 40 3.85 15.73 11.33
C HIS A 40 2.74 14.66 11.31
N GLY A 41 2.82 13.65 10.42
CA GLY A 41 1.87 12.56 10.38
C GLY A 41 1.66 11.97 8.98
N PRO A 42 0.61 11.15 8.79
CA PRO A 42 0.33 10.53 7.51
C PRO A 42 0.07 11.56 6.41
N ARG A 43 0.72 11.39 5.26
CA ARG A 43 0.53 12.23 4.07
C ARG A 43 -0.39 11.52 3.07
N HIS A 44 -1.43 12.22 2.63
CA HIS A 44 -2.29 11.78 1.54
C HIS A 44 -1.85 12.47 0.24
N LEU A 45 -1.09 11.72 -0.58
CA LEU A 45 -0.44 12.25 -1.78
C LEU A 45 -1.42 12.61 -2.91
N ALA A 46 -2.57 11.93 -3.03
CA ALA A 46 -3.54 12.10 -4.12
C ALA A 46 -4.86 12.76 -3.69
N PRO A 47 -4.85 14.02 -3.17
CA PRO A 47 -6.06 14.72 -2.74
C PRO A 47 -7.06 15.00 -3.86
N ALA A 48 -6.59 15.12 -5.11
CA ALA A 48 -7.41 15.54 -6.24
C ALA A 48 -7.22 14.61 -7.45
N VAL A 49 -8.19 13.71 -7.69
CA VAL A 49 -8.15 12.77 -8.82
C VAL A 49 -9.12 13.23 -9.92
N ASN A 50 -8.75 13.11 -11.19
CA ASN A 50 -9.57 13.52 -12.34
C ASN A 50 -10.97 12.87 -12.37
N GLU A 51 -11.09 11.61 -11.95
CA GLU A 51 -12.38 10.88 -11.86
C GLU A 51 -13.33 11.48 -10.81
N LEU A 52 -12.78 12.22 -9.84
CA LEU A 52 -13.52 12.99 -8.85
C LEU A 52 -13.63 14.46 -9.22
N ARG A 53 -13.37 14.81 -10.50
CA ARG A 53 -13.32 16.19 -10.99
C ARG A 53 -12.37 17.07 -10.18
N TYR A 54 -11.26 16.49 -9.71
CA TYR A 54 -10.28 17.15 -8.84
C TYR A 54 -10.87 17.72 -7.54
N SER A 55 -12.04 17.24 -7.12
CA SER A 55 -12.66 17.65 -5.86
C SER A 55 -12.05 16.88 -4.69
N LEU A 56 -11.53 17.63 -3.72
CA LEU A 56 -11.00 17.07 -2.48
C LEU A 56 -12.16 16.50 -1.65
N ARG A 57 -12.17 15.17 -1.45
CA ARG A 57 -13.01 14.58 -0.40
C ARG A 57 -12.31 14.80 0.94
N GLN A 58 -12.71 15.84 1.66
CA GLN A 58 -12.32 16.01 3.05
C GLN A 58 -13.02 14.93 3.88
N VAL A 59 -12.24 13.97 4.35
CA VAL A 59 -12.65 13.03 5.39
C VAL A 59 -11.94 13.51 6.66
N GLY A 60 -12.68 13.69 7.76
CA GLY A 60 -12.26 14.39 9.00
C GLY A 60 -11.10 13.77 9.79
N TYR A 61 -10.19 13.07 9.13
CA TYR A 61 -8.93 12.60 9.67
C TYR A 61 -7.84 13.65 9.42
N GLY A 62 -7.05 13.94 10.47
CA GLY A 62 -5.87 14.79 10.38
C GLY A 62 -4.79 14.10 9.56
N VAL A 63 -4.74 14.40 8.25
CA VAL A 63 -3.69 13.95 7.33
C VAL A 63 -3.18 15.13 6.54
N ASN A 64 -1.87 15.15 6.31
CA ASN A 64 -1.21 16.20 5.55
C ASN A 64 -1.43 15.98 4.05
N ARG A 65 -1.64 17.07 3.32
CA ARG A 65 -1.97 17.03 1.89
C ARG A 65 -1.18 18.11 1.16
N PRO A 66 -0.65 17.83 -0.03
CA PRO A 66 -0.15 18.89 -0.90
C PRO A 66 -1.29 19.81 -1.34
N PRO A 67 -0.99 21.04 -1.77
CA PRO A 67 -1.96 21.94 -2.39
C PRO A 67 -2.70 21.28 -3.56
N ASN A 68 -3.98 21.63 -3.79
CA ASN A 68 -4.82 21.01 -4.83
C ASN A 68 -4.30 21.15 -6.27
N ASN A 69 -3.45 22.13 -6.56
CA ASN A 69 -2.77 22.30 -7.86
C ASN A 69 -1.52 21.42 -8.01
N VAL A 70 -0.97 20.93 -6.90
CA VAL A 70 0.20 20.04 -6.83
C VAL A 70 -0.24 18.58 -6.68
N GLY A 71 -1.17 18.29 -5.78
CA GLY A 71 -1.68 16.93 -5.52
C GLY A 71 -2.69 16.42 -6.54
N ARG A 72 -2.57 16.80 -7.82
CA ARG A 72 -3.45 16.31 -8.89
C ARG A 72 -2.96 14.98 -9.43
N TYR A 73 -3.90 14.07 -9.64
CA TYR A 73 -3.64 12.74 -10.18
C TYR A 73 -4.57 12.44 -11.33
N LYS A 74 -3.99 11.78 -12.33
CA LYS A 74 -4.69 11.17 -13.43
C LYS A 74 -4.86 9.69 -13.16
N MET A 75 -6.10 9.21 -13.14
CA MET A 75 -6.40 7.78 -13.17
C MET A 75 -6.32 7.26 -14.61
N ILE A 76 -5.54 6.21 -14.83
CA ILE A 76 -5.50 5.44 -16.07
C ILE A 76 -6.89 4.85 -16.30
N ARG A 77 -7.36 4.84 -17.55
CA ARG A 77 -8.69 4.32 -17.87
C ARG A 77 -8.69 2.79 -17.85
N TYR A 78 -9.64 2.22 -17.12
CA TYR A 78 -9.94 0.79 -17.10
C TYR A 78 -11.43 0.56 -16.83
N GLU A 79 -11.89 -0.68 -17.02
CA GLU A 79 -13.28 -1.05 -16.73
C GLU A 79 -13.50 -1.17 -15.22
N LYS A 80 -14.35 -0.30 -14.67
CA LYS A 80 -14.60 -0.25 -13.23
C LYS A 80 -15.43 -1.46 -12.81
N GLN A 81 -14.95 -2.16 -11.79
CA GLN A 81 -15.73 -3.20 -11.13
C GLN A 81 -16.96 -2.61 -10.44
N ILE A 82 -18.04 -3.39 -10.42
CA ILE A 82 -19.26 -3.03 -9.68
C ILE A 82 -18.92 -2.96 -8.18
N PRO A 83 -19.16 -1.81 -7.52
CA PRO A 83 -18.90 -1.71 -6.09
C PRO A 83 -19.67 -2.76 -5.30
N SER A 84 -19.02 -3.40 -4.33
CA SER A 84 -19.70 -4.32 -3.41
C SER A 84 -20.86 -3.63 -2.71
N PHE A 85 -22.06 -4.24 -2.74
CA PHE A 85 -23.26 -3.73 -2.09
C PHE A 85 -23.03 -3.42 -0.59
N ASN A 86 -22.24 -4.26 0.09
CA ASN A 86 -21.94 -4.12 1.50
C ASN A 86 -20.70 -3.24 1.80
N ARG A 87 -20.16 -2.51 0.80
CA ARG A 87 -18.92 -1.72 0.97
C ARG A 87 -18.97 -0.84 2.21
N PHE A 88 -20.00 0.00 2.35
CA PHE A 88 -20.12 0.92 3.48
C PHE A 88 -20.37 0.20 4.81
N LYS A 89 -21.11 -0.91 4.80
CA LYS A 89 -21.32 -1.78 5.97
C LYS A 89 -20.04 -2.44 6.46
N THR A 90 -19.10 -2.74 5.56
CA THR A 90 -17.79 -3.27 5.91
C THR A 90 -16.86 -2.15 6.38
N LEU A 91 -16.84 -1.01 5.67
CA LEU A 91 -16.02 0.15 6.03
C LEU A 91 -16.41 0.73 7.40
N SER A 92 -17.67 0.64 7.80
CA SER A 92 -18.11 1.09 9.14
C SER A 92 -17.54 0.23 10.28
N LYS A 93 -17.03 -0.97 10.01
CA LYS A 93 -16.38 -1.86 10.99
C LYS A 93 -14.87 -1.61 11.14
N TRP A 94 -14.43 -0.37 10.94
CA TRP A 94 -13.03 0.04 10.98
C TRP A 94 -12.38 -0.09 12.37
N LEU A 95 -13.18 -0.12 13.45
CA LEU A 95 -12.72 -0.28 14.84
C LEU A 95 -11.94 -1.58 15.12
N ARG A 96 -11.84 -2.48 14.14
CA ARG A 96 -11.03 -3.70 14.22
C ARG A 96 -9.54 -3.48 13.97
N TYR A 97 -9.10 -2.23 13.71
CA TYR A 97 -7.70 -1.93 13.40
C TYR A 97 -6.70 -2.38 14.48
N SER A 98 -7.13 -2.55 15.73
CA SER A 98 -6.30 -3.00 16.84
C SER A 98 -6.01 -4.51 16.81
N SER A 99 -6.84 -5.31 16.12
CA SER A 99 -6.75 -6.76 16.03
C SER A 99 -6.54 -7.30 14.60
N ASP A 100 -6.94 -6.54 13.58
CA ASP A 100 -6.81 -6.83 12.15
C ASP A 100 -5.63 -6.04 11.54
N GLY A 101 -5.18 -6.39 10.33
CA GLY A 101 -4.15 -5.67 9.58
C GLY A 101 -2.76 -6.28 9.73
N ILE A 102 -1.77 -5.49 10.13
CA ILE A 102 -0.38 -5.96 10.23
C ILE A 102 -0.21 -7.05 11.29
N ARG A 103 -0.98 -6.95 12.39
CA ARG A 103 -0.95 -7.91 13.49
C ARG A 103 -1.48 -9.29 13.09
N GLN A 104 -2.31 -9.35 12.06
CA GLN A 104 -2.85 -10.60 11.57
C GLN A 104 -1.87 -11.34 10.64
N LEU A 105 -0.77 -10.71 10.20
CA LEU A 105 0.22 -11.40 9.36
C LEU A 105 0.90 -12.59 10.06
N SER A 106 0.87 -12.68 11.39
CA SER A 106 1.40 -13.85 12.09
C SER A 106 0.41 -15.02 12.16
N THR A 107 -0.88 -14.75 11.95
CA THR A 107 -1.95 -15.75 12.08
C THR A 107 -2.69 -16.03 10.78
N LEU A 108 -2.41 -15.27 9.73
CA LEU A 108 -3.01 -15.44 8.40
C LEU A 108 -2.31 -16.58 7.64
N ASP A 109 -3.10 -17.47 7.04
CA ASP A 109 -2.61 -18.45 6.08
C ASP A 109 -2.28 -17.75 4.76
N TYR A 110 -0.99 -17.49 4.53
CA TYR A 110 -0.49 -17.03 3.24
C TYR A 110 0.89 -17.62 2.97
N SER A 111 1.26 -17.67 1.69
CA SER A 111 2.60 -18.04 1.29
C SER A 111 3.17 -17.14 0.22
N ILE A 112 4.44 -16.82 0.37
CA ILE A 112 5.18 -16.20 -0.73
C ILE A 112 5.39 -17.30 -1.77
N MET A 113 5.12 -17.00 -3.04
CA MET A 113 5.34 -17.92 -4.16
C MET A 113 6.66 -17.61 -4.86
N SER A 114 6.93 -16.32 -5.10
CA SER A 114 8.18 -15.86 -5.69
C SER A 114 8.50 -14.44 -5.26
N ILE A 115 9.79 -14.13 -5.26
CA ILE A 115 10.34 -12.78 -5.13
C ILE A 115 11.31 -12.59 -6.29
N GLU A 116 10.99 -11.65 -7.16
CA GLU A 116 11.70 -11.45 -8.42
C GLU A 116 12.15 -10.01 -8.55
N THR A 117 13.45 -9.77 -8.37
CA THR A 117 14.05 -8.46 -8.61
C THR A 117 14.19 -8.22 -10.12
N ARG A 118 13.59 -7.13 -10.60
CA ARG A 118 13.69 -6.62 -11.97
C ARG A 118 14.47 -5.30 -11.95
N SER A 119 14.84 -4.80 -13.13
CA SER A 119 15.57 -3.55 -13.27
C SER A 119 14.86 -2.32 -12.67
N LEU A 120 13.53 -2.31 -12.68
CA LEU A 120 12.72 -1.16 -12.23
C LEU A 120 11.91 -1.41 -10.95
N PHE A 121 11.74 -2.66 -10.53
CA PHE A 121 10.93 -3.01 -9.36
C PHE A 121 11.25 -4.42 -8.85
N THR A 122 10.83 -4.73 -7.62
CA THR A 122 10.80 -6.10 -7.12
C THR A 122 9.36 -6.58 -7.10
N HIS A 123 9.10 -7.73 -7.73
CA HIS A 123 7.80 -8.37 -7.75
C HIS A 123 7.70 -9.42 -6.65
N ILE A 124 6.69 -9.33 -5.79
CA ILE A 124 6.44 -10.31 -4.72
C ILE A 124 5.10 -10.97 -5.02
N LEU A 125 5.12 -12.23 -5.42
CA LEU A 125 3.92 -13.02 -5.64
C LEU A 125 3.52 -13.73 -4.34
N VAL A 126 2.26 -13.56 -3.94
CA VAL A 126 1.74 -14.12 -2.69
C VAL A 126 0.46 -14.90 -2.95
N ASN A 127 0.37 -16.08 -2.37
CA ASN A 127 -0.83 -16.89 -2.29
C ASN A 127 -1.53 -16.72 -0.94
N PHE A 128 -2.84 -16.51 -0.96
CA PHE A 128 -3.69 -16.40 0.24
C PHE A 128 -4.69 -17.55 0.38
N THR A 129 -4.52 -18.66 -0.35
CA THR A 129 -5.40 -19.83 -0.21
C THR A 129 -5.10 -20.60 1.07
N ARG A 130 -6.13 -21.26 1.63
CA ARG A 130 -6.07 -22.05 2.89
C ARG A 130 -5.09 -23.24 2.90
N LEU A 131 -4.34 -23.46 1.81
CA LEU A 131 -3.30 -24.49 1.69
C LEU A 131 -1.88 -23.91 1.87
N ALA A 132 -1.77 -22.62 2.18
CA ALA A 132 -0.49 -21.94 2.31
C ALA A 132 0.19 -22.24 3.65
N THR A 133 1.41 -22.79 3.61
CA THR A 133 2.19 -23.18 4.80
C THR A 133 3.53 -22.45 4.97
N LYS A 134 3.97 -21.65 3.99
CA LYS A 134 5.27 -20.96 4.00
C LYS A 134 5.15 -19.46 4.21
N THR A 135 5.48 -18.96 5.40
CA THR A 135 5.42 -17.52 5.73
C THR A 135 6.63 -16.73 5.20
N ILE A 136 6.62 -15.39 5.39
CA ILE A 136 7.78 -14.52 5.09
C ILE A 136 9.06 -15.07 5.71
N ASP A 137 9.02 -15.48 6.98
CA ASP A 137 10.21 -15.89 7.72
C ASP A 137 10.89 -17.12 7.10
N HIS A 138 10.11 -18.12 6.67
CA HIS A 138 10.64 -19.29 5.95
C HIS A 138 11.35 -18.87 4.65
N PHE A 139 10.80 -17.90 3.90
CA PHE A 139 11.45 -17.44 2.66
C PHE A 139 12.72 -16.64 2.91
N LEU A 140 12.75 -15.83 3.99
CA LEU A 140 13.93 -15.03 4.33
C LEU A 140 15.09 -15.89 4.80
N GLU A 141 14.83 -17.03 5.45
CA GLU A 141 15.85 -18.00 5.83
C GLU A 141 16.52 -18.66 4.60
N ASP A 142 15.77 -18.84 3.52
CA ASP A 142 16.24 -19.42 2.25
C ASP A 142 16.98 -18.42 1.35
N LEU A 143 16.94 -17.11 1.66
CA LEU A 143 17.70 -16.12 0.89
C LEU A 143 19.20 -16.26 1.16
N PRO A 144 20.05 -16.23 0.12
CA PRO A 144 21.50 -16.20 0.33
C PRO A 144 21.82 -14.97 1.18
N LYS A 145 22.37 -15.20 2.38
CA LYS A 145 22.84 -14.13 3.26
C LYS A 145 23.85 -13.32 2.45
N VAL A 146 23.47 -12.09 2.09
CA VAL A 146 24.37 -11.15 1.45
C VAL A 146 25.53 -10.97 2.42
N LYS A 147 26.74 -11.37 1.99
CA LYS A 147 27.98 -11.15 2.74
C LYS A 147 28.33 -9.67 2.75
#